data_AF-X1PXY6-F1
#
_entry.id   AF-X1PXY6-F1
#
_cell.length_a   1.000
_cell.length_b   1.000
_cell.length_c   1.000
_cell.angle_alpha   90.00
_cell.angle_beta   90.00
_cell.angle_gamma   90.00
#
_symmetry.space_group_name_H-M   'P 1'
#
loop_
_entity.id
_entity.type
_entity.pdbx_description
1 polymer ?
#
loop_
_entity_poly.entity_id
_entity_poly.type
_entity_poly.pdbx_seq_one_letter_code
_entity_poly.pdbx_strand_id
1 'polypeptide(L)'
;RDIGEFWQVPSETLVSKMGDCEDTSILLTSLLRCVGIDAYTAIGEYLGYGHAWTTQNSFIYETTYTRARPIADPQNYCPYCMFSESEVVEFWPGALDEVFDLDRDEATKLNLIAQALGG
;
A
#
# COMPACT_ATOMS: atom_id res chain seq x y z
N ARG A 1 13.30 0.16 16.20
CA ARG A 1 13.51 -1.18 15.60
C ARG A 1 12.28 -2.00 15.92
N ASP A 2 11.36 -2.04 14.97
CA ASP A 2 10.16 -2.84 15.10
C ASP A 2 10.53 -4.32 15.06
N ILE A 3 10.28 -4.98 16.18
CA ILE A 3 10.29 -6.43 16.29
C ILE A 3 8.81 -6.80 16.32
N GLY A 4 8.12 -6.88 15.17
CA GLY A 4 6.73 -7.34 15.21
C GLY A 4 5.81 -7.12 14.01
N GLU A 5 6.11 -6.25 13.04
CA GLU A 5 5.23 -6.14 11.87
C GLU A 5 5.45 -7.36 10.96
N PHE A 6 4.40 -8.16 10.81
CA PHE A 6 4.40 -9.36 9.99
C PHE A 6 3.51 -9.12 8.80
N TRP A 7 4.11 -8.93 7.62
CA TRP A 7 3.37 -8.81 6.38
C TRP A 7 2.85 -10.18 5.97
N GLN A 8 1.53 -10.28 5.83
CA GLN A 8 0.84 -11.49 5.46
C GLN A 8 1.06 -11.81 3.98
N VAL A 9 1.24 -13.09 3.65
CA VAL A 9 1.13 -13.55 2.27
C VAL A 9 -0.35 -13.56 1.83
N PRO A 10 -0.66 -13.53 0.52
CA PRO A 10 -2.05 -13.47 0.04
C PRO A 10 -2.98 -14.55 0.62
N SER A 11 -2.48 -15.77 0.81
CA SER A 11 -3.26 -16.86 1.42
C SER A 11 -3.61 -16.60 2.88
N GLU A 12 -2.73 -15.95 3.63
CA GLU A 12 -2.96 -15.61 5.04
C GLU A 12 -4.05 -14.54 5.14
N THR A 13 -3.96 -13.47 4.35
CA THR A 13 -4.98 -12.41 4.27
C THR A 13 -6.36 -12.96 3.89
N LEU A 14 -6.42 -13.92 2.95
CA LEU A 14 -7.67 -14.58 2.55
C LEU A 14 -8.27 -15.46 3.65
N VAL A 15 -7.43 -16.17 4.40
CA VAL A 15 -7.86 -17.06 5.49
C VAL A 15 -8.32 -16.26 6.70
N SER A 16 -7.53 -15.25 7.10
CA SER A 16 -7.82 -14.38 8.24
C SER A 16 -9.01 -13.45 7.95
N LYS A 17 -9.21 -13.09 6.68
CA LYS A 17 -10.15 -12.05 6.23
C LYS A 17 -9.85 -10.69 6.87
N MET A 18 -8.59 -10.49 7.25
CA MET A 18 -8.10 -9.31 7.95
C MET A 18 -6.70 -8.97 7.44
N GLY A 19 -6.40 -7.68 7.37
CA GLY A 19 -5.08 -7.18 7.00
C GLY A 19 -5.07 -5.66 7.04
N ASP A 20 -3.89 -5.09 7.20
CA ASP A 20 -3.63 -3.66 7.07
C ASP A 20 -3.42 -3.25 5.59
N CYS A 21 -2.85 -2.06 5.37
CA CYS A 21 -2.63 -1.55 4.02
C CYS A 21 -1.67 -2.43 3.21
N GLU A 22 -0.61 -2.94 3.83
CA GLU A 22 0.40 -3.80 3.21
C GLU A 22 -0.23 -5.13 2.82
N ASP A 23 -0.89 -5.79 3.77
CA ASP A 23 -1.49 -7.12 3.58
C ASP A 23 -2.51 -7.13 2.44
N THR A 24 -3.43 -6.17 2.46
CA THR A 24 -4.51 -6.09 1.48
C THR A 24 -3.99 -5.68 0.10
N SER A 25 -2.94 -4.85 0.05
CA SER A 25 -2.27 -4.48 -1.20
C SER A 25 -1.50 -5.65 -1.81
N ILE A 26 -0.76 -6.40 -1.01
CA ILE A 26 -0.06 -7.62 -1.47
C ILE A 26 -1.05 -8.63 -2.05
N LEU A 27 -2.19 -8.84 -1.38
CA LEU A 27 -3.26 -9.69 -1.91
C LEU A 27 -3.79 -9.19 -3.26
N LEU A 28 -4.14 -7.90 -3.38
CA LEU A 28 -4.69 -7.35 -4.63
C LEU A 28 -3.67 -7.39 -5.77
N THR A 29 -2.41 -7.00 -5.52
CA THR A 29 -1.30 -7.12 -6.47
C THR A 29 -1.19 -8.55 -6.99
N SER A 30 -1.18 -9.54 -6.09
CA SER A 30 -1.12 -10.96 -6.47
C SER A 30 -2.29 -11.40 -7.36
N LEU A 31 -3.53 -10.97 -7.03
CA LEU A 31 -4.71 -11.28 -7.83
C LEU A 31 -4.69 -10.64 -9.22
N LEU A 32 -4.25 -9.38 -9.35
CA LEU A 32 -4.13 -8.69 -10.63
C LEU A 32 -3.06 -9.36 -11.52
N ARG A 33 -1.90 -9.67 -10.95
CA ARG A 33 -0.81 -10.33 -11.68
C ARG A 33 -1.18 -11.75 -12.10
N CYS A 34 -1.96 -12.47 -11.28
CA CYS A 34 -2.50 -13.79 -11.62
C CYS A 34 -3.32 -13.78 -12.93
N VAL A 35 -4.00 -12.68 -13.24
CA VAL A 35 -4.77 -12.51 -14.50
C VAL A 35 -3.98 -11.78 -15.60
N GLY A 36 -2.67 -11.63 -15.44
CA GLY A 36 -1.77 -11.03 -16.44
C GLY A 36 -1.77 -9.51 -16.46
N ILE A 37 -2.26 -8.85 -15.40
CA ILE A 37 -2.17 -7.39 -15.25
C ILE A 37 -0.86 -7.04 -14.55
N ASP A 38 -0.03 -6.23 -15.20
CA ASP A 38 1.21 -5.74 -14.60
C ASP A 38 0.92 -4.71 -13.50
N ALA A 39 0.96 -5.19 -12.25
CA ALA A 39 0.66 -4.43 -11.06
C ALA A 39 1.76 -4.63 -10.01
N TYR A 40 1.83 -3.69 -9.07
CA TYR A 40 2.85 -3.63 -8.03
C TYR A 40 2.21 -3.23 -6.71
N THR A 41 2.78 -3.70 -5.60
CA THR A 41 2.55 -3.09 -4.29
C THR A 41 3.52 -1.94 -4.14
N ALA A 42 3.01 -0.73 -3.97
CA ALA A 42 3.78 0.45 -3.62
C ALA A 42 3.81 0.61 -2.11
N ILE A 43 4.97 1.02 -1.58
CA ILE A 43 5.16 1.46 -0.20
C ILE A 43 5.79 2.85 -0.22
N GLY A 44 5.31 3.72 0.67
CA GLY A 44 5.69 5.12 0.69
C GLY A 44 4.93 5.88 1.76
N GLU A 45 4.63 7.14 1.50
CA GLU A 45 3.83 7.95 2.40
C GLU A 45 2.47 8.34 1.80
N TYR A 46 1.49 8.45 2.69
CA TYR A 46 0.25 9.19 2.49
C TYR A 46 0.17 10.31 3.54
N LEU A 47 0.23 11.58 3.09
CA LEU A 47 0.19 12.76 3.96
C LEU A 47 1.19 12.72 5.14
N GLY A 48 2.40 12.19 4.90
CA GLY A 48 3.47 12.08 5.90
C GLY A 48 3.44 10.83 6.78
N TYR A 49 2.51 9.90 6.53
CA TYR A 49 2.41 8.62 7.25
C TYR A 49 2.75 7.46 6.33
N GLY A 50 3.48 6.47 6.85
CA GLY A 50 3.77 5.23 6.14
C GLY A 50 2.49 4.56 5.62
N HIS A 51 2.48 4.17 4.35
CA HIS A 51 1.32 3.59 3.70
C HIS A 51 1.71 2.65 2.56
N ALA A 52 0.82 1.72 2.26
CA ALA A 52 0.94 0.78 1.16
C ALA A 52 -0.34 0.74 0.33
N TRP A 53 -0.17 0.61 -0.99
CA TRP A 53 -1.28 0.52 -1.94
C TRP A 53 -0.90 -0.35 -3.13
N THR A 54 -1.89 -0.85 -3.87
CA THR A 54 -1.63 -1.48 -5.17
C THR A 54 -1.62 -0.44 -6.28
N THR A 55 -0.72 -0.55 -7.25
CA THR A 55 -0.66 0.34 -8.41
C THR A 55 -0.52 -0.42 -9.73
N GLN A 56 -1.10 0.13 -10.80
CA GLN A 56 -0.94 -0.34 -12.16
C GLN A 56 -0.95 0.87 -13.10
N ASN A 57 0.07 1.04 -13.95
CA ASN A 57 0.12 2.13 -14.93
C ASN A 57 -0.25 3.52 -14.34
N SER A 58 0.29 3.87 -13.17
CA SER A 58 -0.04 5.09 -12.40
C SER A 58 -1.45 5.17 -11.81
N PHE A 59 -2.32 4.19 -12.04
CA PHE A 59 -3.56 4.04 -11.30
C PHE A 59 -3.26 3.53 -9.89
N ILE A 60 -3.95 4.07 -8.89
CA ILE A 60 -3.82 3.68 -7.48
C ILE A 60 -5.10 2.96 -7.07
N TYR A 61 -4.94 1.73 -6.59
CA TYR A 61 -5.99 0.95 -5.94
C TYR A 61 -5.80 1.06 -4.43
N GLU A 62 -6.67 1.85 -3.80
CA GLU A 62 -6.67 2.03 -2.36
C GLU A 62 -7.53 0.95 -1.69
N THR A 63 -6.88 0.01 -1.01
CA THR A 63 -7.50 -1.17 -0.40
C THR A 63 -8.05 -0.91 1.00
N THR A 64 -7.72 0.23 1.62
CA THR A 64 -8.26 0.62 2.93
C THR A 64 -9.61 1.34 2.84
N TYR A 65 -10.07 1.69 1.64
CA TYR A 65 -11.41 2.26 1.45
C TYR A 65 -12.51 1.22 1.67
N THR A 66 -13.66 1.67 2.16
CA THR A 66 -14.85 0.81 2.38
C THR A 66 -15.47 0.28 1.08
N ARG A 67 -15.05 0.80 -0.09
CA ARG A 67 -15.44 0.35 -1.42
C ARG A 67 -14.41 0.79 -2.46
N ALA A 68 -14.24 -0.02 -3.51
CA ALA A 68 -13.42 0.32 -4.66
C ALA A 68 -13.96 1.57 -5.37
N ARG A 69 -13.08 2.56 -5.59
CA ARG A 69 -13.36 3.81 -6.29
C ARG A 69 -12.05 4.53 -6.63
N PRO A 70 -12.05 5.47 -7.60
CA PRO A 70 -10.89 6.35 -7.82
C PRO A 70 -10.56 7.18 -6.58
N ILE A 71 -9.27 7.43 -6.35
CA ILE A 71 -8.80 8.38 -5.35
C ILE A 71 -8.99 9.82 -5.84
N ALA A 72 -9.31 10.75 -4.94
CA ALA A 72 -9.59 12.14 -5.29
C ALA A 72 -8.29 12.98 -5.42
N ASP A 73 -7.26 12.57 -4.69
CA ASP A 73 -6.05 13.31 -4.36
C ASP A 73 -4.78 12.46 -4.56
N PRO A 74 -4.53 11.95 -5.78
CA PRO A 74 -3.37 11.09 -6.07
C PRO A 74 -2.02 11.70 -5.69
N GLN A 75 -1.90 13.02 -5.70
CA GLN A 75 -0.69 13.74 -5.29
C GLN A 75 -0.30 13.55 -3.82
N ASN A 76 -1.22 13.08 -2.99
CA ASN A 76 -0.95 12.81 -1.57
C ASN A 76 -0.30 11.44 -1.34
N TYR A 77 -0.20 10.60 -2.38
CA TYR A 77 0.45 9.30 -2.37
C TYR A 77 1.84 9.43 -3.00
N CYS A 78 2.88 9.31 -2.19
CA CYS A 78 4.26 9.41 -2.66
C CYS A 78 4.96 8.05 -2.52
N PRO A 79 5.16 7.28 -3.61
CA PRO A 79 5.80 5.99 -3.55
C PRO A 79 7.31 6.13 -3.35
N TYR A 80 7.86 5.36 -2.41
CA TYR A 80 9.30 5.25 -2.15
C TYR A 80 9.85 4.02 -2.87
N CYS A 81 9.12 2.91 -2.76
CA CYS A 81 9.42 1.66 -3.45
C CYS A 81 8.15 1.05 -4.06
N MET A 82 8.35 0.23 -5.09
CA MET A 82 7.34 -0.67 -5.63
C MET A 82 7.92 -2.07 -5.73
N PHE A 83 7.10 -3.09 -5.48
CA PHE A 83 7.55 -4.47 -5.59
C PHE A 83 6.46 -5.40 -6.11
N SER A 84 6.92 -6.52 -6.65
CA SER A 84 6.12 -7.68 -7.07
C SER A 84 6.80 -8.96 -6.58
N GLU A 85 6.34 -10.14 -7.01
CA GLU A 85 7.01 -11.40 -6.72
C GLU A 85 8.38 -11.55 -7.39
N SER A 86 8.66 -10.73 -8.42
CA SER A 86 9.87 -10.86 -9.24
C SER A 86 10.83 -9.68 -9.14
N GLU A 87 10.38 -8.53 -8.65
CA GLU A 87 11.19 -7.32 -8.65
C GLU A 87 10.90 -6.38 -7.49
N VAL A 88 11.88 -5.54 -7.20
CA VAL A 88 11.80 -4.40 -6.29
C VAL A 88 12.39 -3.20 -7.03
N VAL A 89 11.67 -2.09 -7.01
CA VAL A 89 12.04 -0.82 -7.64
C VAL A 89 12.07 0.25 -6.55
N GLU A 90 13.25 0.80 -6.30
CA GLU A 90 13.42 2.00 -5.48
C GLU A 90 13.36 3.24 -6.37
N PHE A 91 12.61 4.27 -5.97
CA PHE A 91 12.50 5.51 -6.76
C PHE A 91 13.76 6.39 -6.66
N TRP A 92 14.55 6.22 -5.61
CA TRP A 92 15.89 6.79 -5.43
C TRP A 92 16.74 5.84 -4.59
N PRO A 93 18.09 5.92 -4.67
CA PRO A 93 18.95 5.05 -3.86
C PRO A 93 18.70 5.24 -2.36
N GLY A 94 18.33 4.17 -1.65
CA GLY A 94 18.07 4.19 -0.21
C GLY A 94 16.59 4.42 0.15
N ALA A 95 15.70 4.54 -0.84
CA ALA A 95 14.27 4.75 -0.59
C ALA A 95 13.64 3.61 0.22
N LEU A 96 14.17 2.38 0.08
CA LEU A 96 13.69 1.23 0.86
C LEU A 96 14.03 1.37 2.34
N ASP A 97 15.19 1.90 2.69
CA ASP A 97 15.52 2.12 4.12
C ASP A 97 14.67 3.27 4.68
N GLU A 98 14.51 4.34 3.90
CA GLU A 98 13.72 5.52 4.30
C GLU A 98 12.24 5.20 4.55
N VAL A 99 11.63 4.28 3.78
CA VAL A 99 10.21 3.93 3.98
C VAL A 99 9.96 3.24 5.33
N PHE A 100 10.95 2.53 5.87
CA PHE A 100 10.86 1.91 7.19
C PHE A 100 11.10 2.89 8.34
N ASP A 101 11.57 4.11 8.04
CA ASP A 101 11.75 5.20 9.00
C ASP A 101 10.53 6.15 9.08
N LEU A 102 9.52 5.98 8.22
CA LEU A 102 8.29 6.76 8.24
C LEU A 102 7.46 6.54 9.52
N ASP A 103 6.74 7.58 9.94
CA ASP A 103 5.82 7.48 11.08
C ASP A 103 4.60 6.61 10.74
N ARG A 104 4.16 5.80 11.70
CA ARG A 104 3.13 4.77 11.55
C ARG A 104 2.03 4.95 12.59
N ASP A 105 1.34 6.09 12.52
CA ASP A 105 0.08 6.28 13.25
C ASP A 105 -1.11 5.87 12.38
N GLU A 106 -1.40 4.56 12.38
CA GLU A 106 -2.50 3.96 11.61
C GLU A 106 -3.85 4.63 11.88
N ALA A 107 -4.13 4.98 13.15
CA ALA A 107 -5.39 5.59 13.52
C ALA A 107 -5.54 6.98 12.90
N THR A 108 -4.48 7.80 12.98
CA THR A 108 -4.47 9.13 12.36
C THR A 108 -4.52 9.04 10.84
N LYS A 109 -3.74 8.14 10.23
CA LYS A 109 -3.74 7.90 8.78
C LYS A 109 -5.13 7.50 8.26
N LEU A 110 -5.77 6.51 8.87
CA LEU A 110 -7.10 6.04 8.46
C LEU A 110 -8.17 7.14 8.64
N ASN A 111 -8.03 8.01 9.65
CA ASN A 111 -8.89 9.17 9.81
C ASN A 111 -8.71 10.19 8.68
N LEU A 112 -7.47 10.46 8.25
CA LEU A 112 -7.17 11.36 7.12
C LEU A 112 -7.72 10.81 5.81
N ILE A 113 -7.51 9.50 5.58
CA ILE A 113 -8.10 8.77 4.46
C ILE A 113 -9.62 8.93 4.49
N ALA A 114 -10.27 8.66 5.63
CA ALA A 114 -11.72 8.77 5.77
C ALA A 114 -12.24 10.21 5.50
N GLN A 115 -11.52 11.24 5.93
CA GLN A 115 -11.84 12.63 5.63
C GLN A 115 -11.78 12.93 4.14
N ALA A 116 -10.75 12.43 3.44
CA ALA A 116 -10.68 12.53 1.98
C ALA A 116 -11.87 11.83 1.28
N LEU A 117 -12.58 10.92 1.98
CA LEU A 117 -13.77 10.26 1.44
C LEU A 117 -15.10 10.99 1.65
N GLY A 118 -15.15 12.01 2.50
CA GLY A 118 -16.38 12.58 3.06
C GLY A 118 -16.39 14.10 3.29
N GLY A 119 -15.59 14.85 2.52
CA GLY A 119 -15.91 16.22 2.11
C GLY A 119 -16.73 16.22 0.82
#